data_AF-A0A959F296-F1
#
_entry.id   AF-A0A959F296-F1
#
_cell.length_a   1.000
_cell.length_b   1.000
_cell.length_c   1.000
_cell.angle_alpha   90.00
_cell.angle_beta   90.00
_cell.angle_gamma   90.00
#
_symmetry.space_group_name_H-M   'P 1'
#
loop_
_entity.id
_entity.type
_entity.pdbx_description
1 polymer ?
#
loop_
_entity_poly.entity_id
_entity_poly.type
_entity_poly.pdbx_seq_one_letter_code
_entity_poly.pdbx_strand_id
1 'polypeptide(L)'
;MGQKISVDLDDDDVAAAENPETEKVRALASGRPSVHKAKIQGYRDADRVQFAFSNMPKPIKEMFDAEAYRRGMSKKEFLFHCLRAGGLDIPPFSEIDARYR
;
A
#
# COMPACT_ATOMS: atom_id res chain seq x y z
N MET A 1 -16.24 21.54 -13.38
CA MET A 1 -16.38 20.22 -12.71
C MET A 1 -15.41 19.27 -13.38
N GLY A 2 -14.30 18.93 -12.73
CA GLY A 2 -13.34 17.96 -13.28
C GLY A 2 -13.83 16.54 -13.05
N GLN A 3 -14.02 15.76 -14.10
CA GLN A 3 -14.32 14.33 -13.98
C GLN A 3 -13.08 13.63 -13.38
N LYS A 4 -13.27 12.98 -12.23
CA LYS A 4 -12.31 12.01 -11.71
C LYS A 4 -12.41 10.78 -12.61
N ILE A 5 -11.43 10.59 -13.49
CA ILE A 5 -11.27 9.36 -14.25
C ILE A 5 -10.61 8.36 -13.30
N SER A 6 -11.39 7.46 -12.73
CA SER A 6 -10.88 6.26 -12.08
C SER A 6 -10.52 5.26 -13.18
N VAL A 7 -9.22 5.11 -13.45
CA VAL A 7 -8.71 4.05 -14.32
C VAL A 7 -8.32 2.90 -13.41
N ASP A 8 -9.17 1.89 -13.35
CA ASP A 8 -8.82 0.60 -12.76
C ASP A 8 -7.89 -0.12 -13.77
N LEU A 9 -6.64 -0.30 -13.36
CA LEU A 9 -5.60 -1.02 -14.11
C LEU A 9 -5.46 -2.45 -13.54
N ASP A 10 -6.57 -3.10 -13.20
CA ASP A 10 -6.58 -4.53 -12.96
C ASP A 10 -6.45 -5.24 -14.32
N ASP A 11 -5.45 -6.12 -14.42
CA ASP A 11 -5.00 -6.80 -15.64
C ASP A 11 -6.05 -7.78 -16.24
N ASP A 12 -7.22 -7.91 -15.61
CA ASP A 12 -8.29 -8.83 -16.01
C ASP A 12 -9.36 -8.21 -16.92
N ASP A 13 -9.45 -6.88 -17.03
CA ASP A 13 -10.49 -6.19 -17.82
C ASP A 13 -10.05 -5.75 -19.24
N VAL A 14 -8.96 -6.29 -19.78
CA VAL A 14 -8.63 -6.18 -21.21
C VAL A 14 -9.20 -7.35 -22.01
N ALA A 15 -10.51 -7.58 -21.86
CA ALA A 15 -11.27 -8.53 -22.67
C ALA A 15 -12.23 -7.79 -23.60
N ALA A 16 -11.75 -6.97 -24.56
CA ALA A 16 -12.58 -6.51 -25.69
C ALA A 16 -11.87 -5.78 -26.86
N ALA A 17 -10.55 -5.85 -27.02
CA ALA A 17 -9.93 -5.29 -28.24
C ALA A 17 -8.75 -6.15 -28.72
N GLU A 18 -9.04 -7.04 -29.66
CA GLU A 18 -8.09 -7.87 -30.39
C GLU A 18 -7.22 -7.00 -31.33
N ASN A 19 -6.33 -6.18 -30.76
CA ASN A 19 -5.29 -5.50 -31.54
C ASN A 19 -3.99 -6.32 -31.47
N PRO A 20 -3.30 -6.56 -32.60
CA PRO A 20 -2.05 -7.33 -32.63
C PRO A 20 -0.91 -6.64 -31.86
N GLU A 21 -1.02 -5.35 -31.58
CA GLU A 21 -0.07 -4.59 -30.76
C GLU A 21 -0.24 -4.87 -29.26
N THR A 22 -1.48 -5.03 -28.77
CA THR A 22 -1.76 -5.43 -27.38
C THR A 22 -1.25 -6.83 -27.07
N GLU A 23 -1.30 -7.74 -28.04
CA GLU A 23 -0.78 -9.11 -27.89
C GLU A 23 0.75 -9.13 -27.77
N LYS A 24 1.47 -8.28 -28.55
CA LYS A 24 2.92 -8.10 -28.43
C LYS A 24 3.32 -7.46 -27.10
N VAL A 25 2.59 -6.45 -26.64
CA VAL A 25 2.83 -5.82 -25.34
C VAL A 25 2.61 -6.83 -24.21
N ARG A 26 1.55 -7.66 -24.29
CA ARG A 26 1.28 -8.72 -23.32
C ARG A 26 2.37 -9.80 -23.32
N ALA A 27 2.88 -10.19 -24.49
CA ALA A 27 4.00 -11.12 -24.62
C ALA A 27 5.35 -10.55 -24.13
N LEU A 28 5.55 -9.22 -24.19
CA LEU A 28 6.74 -8.56 -23.65
C LEU A 28 6.63 -8.30 -22.13
N ALA A 29 5.41 -8.14 -21.63
CA ALA A 29 5.11 -7.97 -20.21
C ALA A 29 4.93 -9.31 -19.46
N SER A 30 4.71 -10.41 -20.18
CA SER A 30 4.49 -11.73 -19.59
C SER A 30 5.70 -12.15 -18.75
N GLY A 31 5.52 -12.19 -17.43
CA GLY A 31 6.53 -12.59 -16.46
C GLY A 31 7.07 -11.46 -15.59
N ARG A 32 6.73 -10.19 -15.86
CA ARG A 32 7.03 -9.07 -14.95
C ARG A 32 5.82 -8.76 -14.08
N PRO A 33 5.94 -8.71 -12.73
CA PRO A 33 4.85 -8.25 -11.88
C PRO A 33 4.50 -6.81 -12.25
N SER A 34 3.20 -6.47 -12.20
CA SER A 34 2.75 -5.10 -12.37
C SER A 34 3.47 -4.16 -11.39
N VAL A 35 3.60 -2.87 -11.73
CA VAL A 35 4.31 -1.89 -10.90
C VAL A 35 3.78 -1.88 -9.46
N HIS A 36 2.46 -2.01 -9.30
CA HIS A 36 1.79 -2.14 -8.01
C HIS A 36 2.23 -3.40 -7.24
N LYS A 37 2.21 -4.57 -7.90
CA LYS A 37 2.61 -5.85 -7.31
C LYS A 37 4.11 -5.87 -6.95
N ALA A 38 4.95 -5.28 -7.79
CA ALA A 38 6.38 -5.12 -7.51
C ALA A 38 6.65 -4.23 -6.29
N LYS A 39 5.89 -3.14 -6.14
CA LYS A 39 5.97 -2.24 -4.98
C LYS A 39 5.57 -2.96 -3.68
N ILE A 40 4.44 -3.67 -3.68
CA ILE A 40 3.98 -4.45 -2.51
C ILE A 40 5.01 -5.53 -2.16
N GLN A 41 5.50 -6.26 -3.16
CA GLN A 41 6.51 -7.30 -2.96
C GLN A 41 7.79 -6.72 -2.33
N GLY A 42 8.23 -5.54 -2.79
CA GLY A 42 9.34 -4.81 -2.18
C GLY A 42 9.13 -4.52 -0.69
N TYR A 43 7.92 -4.10 -0.29
CA TYR A 43 7.60 -3.93 1.14
C TYR A 43 7.53 -5.25 1.90
N ARG A 44 7.07 -6.34 1.27
CA ARG A 44 7.02 -7.67 1.89
C ARG A 44 8.42 -8.24 2.16
N ASP A 45 9.34 -8.06 1.21
CA ASP A 45 10.70 -8.61 1.29
C ASP A 45 11.72 -7.70 2.01
N ALA A 46 11.38 -6.43 2.27
CA ALA A 46 12.25 -5.51 3.00
C ALA A 46 12.51 -5.93 4.46
N ASP A 47 13.73 -5.65 4.95
CA ASP A 47 14.11 -5.91 6.34
C ASP A 47 13.22 -5.16 7.34
N ARG A 48 12.85 -5.84 8.44
CA ARG A 48 12.00 -5.29 9.49
C ARG A 48 12.87 -4.71 10.60
N VAL A 49 12.71 -3.43 10.88
CA VAL A 49 13.40 -2.73 11.96
C VAL A 49 12.46 -2.38 13.10
N GLN A 50 12.98 -2.34 14.33
CA GLN A 50 12.24 -1.85 15.48
C GLN A 50 12.06 -0.33 15.39
N PHE A 51 10.85 0.14 15.67
CA PHE A 51 10.53 1.56 15.77
C PHE A 51 10.17 1.91 17.21
N ALA A 52 10.98 2.73 17.87
CA ALA A 52 10.82 3.08 19.29
C ALA A 52 10.90 4.59 19.52
N PHE A 53 10.05 5.09 20.42
CA PHE A 53 10.07 6.48 20.86
C PHE A 53 10.75 6.58 22.23
N SER A 54 12.06 6.86 22.25
CA SER A 54 12.87 6.88 23.48
C SER A 54 12.80 8.20 24.26
N ASN A 55 12.58 9.33 23.58
CA ASN A 55 12.52 10.66 24.21
C ASN A 55 11.28 11.43 23.73
N MET A 56 10.09 10.95 24.09
CA MET A 56 8.81 11.56 23.73
C MET A 56 8.02 11.93 24.99
N PRO A 57 7.40 13.13 25.06
CA PRO A 57 6.51 13.49 26.14
C PRO A 57 5.40 12.46 26.33
N LYS A 58 5.22 11.99 27.57
CA LYS A 58 4.21 10.98 27.94
C LYS A 58 2.79 11.32 27.42
N PRO A 59 2.30 12.57 27.49
CA PRO A 59 0.94 12.88 27.03
C PRO A 59 0.76 12.64 25.52
N ILE A 60 1.78 12.87 24.71
CA ILE A 60 1.72 12.66 23.25
C ILE A 60 1.58 11.17 22.96
N LYS A 61 2.36 10.34 23.66
CA LYS A 61 2.27 8.89 23.53
C LYS A 61 0.89 8.37 23.94
N GLU A 62 0.33 8.89 25.04
CA GLU A 62 -1.00 8.50 25.51
C GLU A 62 -2.10 8.93 24.53
N MET A 63 -2.02 10.14 23.97
CA MET A 63 -2.95 10.59 22.93
C MET A 63 -2.89 9.72 21.67
N PHE A 64 -1.68 9.33 21.24
CA PHE A 64 -1.52 8.42 20.10
C PHE A 64 -2.15 7.05 20.38
N ASP A 65 -1.88 6.48 21.56
CA ASP A 65 -2.40 5.18 21.97
C ASP A 65 -3.94 5.23 22.10
N ALA A 66 -4.50 6.31 22.62
CA ALA A 66 -5.94 6.52 22.74
C ALA A 66 -6.63 6.69 21.38
N GLU A 67 -6.02 7.43 20.46
CA GLU A 67 -6.59 7.65 19.12
C GLU A 67 -6.54 6.37 18.26
N ALA A 68 -5.48 5.57 18.38
CA ALA A 68 -5.41 4.25 17.78
C ALA A 68 -6.52 3.34 18.31
N TYR A 69 -6.70 3.30 19.64
CA TYR A 69 -7.76 2.52 20.28
C TYR A 69 -9.16 2.96 19.85
N ARG A 70 -9.42 4.28 19.84
CA ARG A 70 -10.71 4.87 19.42
C ARG A 70 -11.10 4.48 17.99
N ARG A 71 -10.11 4.31 17.12
CA ARG A 71 -10.29 3.90 15.72
C ARG A 71 -10.29 2.39 15.52
N GLY A 72 -10.12 1.60 16.58
CA GLY A 72 -10.03 0.14 16.50
C GLY A 72 -8.80 -0.36 15.74
N MET A 73 -7.74 0.46 15.64
CA MET A 73 -6.52 0.15 14.91
C MET A 73 -5.40 -0.23 15.87
N SER A 74 -4.52 -1.14 15.46
CA SER A 74 -3.26 -1.33 16.17
C SER A 74 -2.38 -0.09 16.03
N LYS A 75 -1.42 0.10 16.96
CA LYS A 75 -0.48 1.23 16.93
C LYS A 75 0.31 1.32 15.61
N LYS A 76 0.63 0.16 15.01
CA LYS A 76 1.36 0.07 13.75
C LYS A 76 0.49 0.48 12.56
N GLU A 77 -0.76 0.03 12.53
CA GLU A 77 -1.74 0.44 11.52
C GLU A 77 -2.05 1.93 11.61
N PHE A 78 -2.20 2.44 12.83
CA PHE A 78 -2.43 3.86 13.06
C PHE A 78 -1.24 4.72 12.62
N LEU A 79 -0.01 4.26 12.85
CA LEU A 79 1.18 4.93 12.30
C LEU A 79 1.14 5.00 10.78
N PHE A 80 0.83 3.90 10.09
CA PHE A 80 0.73 3.89 8.62
C PHE A 80 -0.40 4.77 8.11
N HIS A 81 -1.52 4.82 8.83
CA HIS A 81 -2.62 5.73 8.53
C HIS A 81 -2.19 7.20 8.63
N CYS A 82 -1.46 7.58 9.69
CA CYS A 82 -0.93 8.93 9.85
C CYS A 82 0.06 9.31 8.72
N LEU A 83 0.95 8.38 8.35
CA LEU A 83 1.89 8.60 7.25
C LEU A 83 1.18 8.78 5.90
N ARG A 84 0.12 7.98 5.64
CA ARG A 84 -0.74 8.15 4.46
C ARG A 84 -1.49 9.47 4.45
N ALA A 85 -2.02 9.89 5.60
CA ALA A 85 -2.67 11.19 5.74
C ALA A 85 -1.69 12.36 5.47
N GLY A 86 -0.39 12.15 5.73
CA GLY A 86 0.68 13.08 5.35
C GLY A 86 1.09 13.06 3.86
N GLY A 87 0.40 12.28 3.02
CA GLY A 87 0.65 12.21 1.58
C GLY A 87 1.67 11.15 1.15
N LEU A 88 2.15 10.30 2.06
CA LEU A 88 3.02 9.19 1.69
C LEU A 88 2.21 8.03 1.10
N ASP A 89 2.66 7.55 -0.05
CA ASP A 89 2.05 6.43 -0.76
C ASP A 89 2.50 5.08 -0.15
N ILE A 90 2.00 4.79 1.04
CA ILE A 90 2.26 3.56 1.79
C ILE A 90 1.04 2.61 1.64
N PRO A 91 1.24 1.37 1.17
CA PRO A 91 0.12 0.43 1.02
C PRO A 91 -0.60 0.12 2.36
N PRO A 92 -1.85 -0.38 2.30
CA PRO A 92 -2.58 -0.85 3.47
C PRO A 92 -1.82 -1.92 4.25
N PHE A 93 -2.05 -1.98 5.56
CA PHE A 93 -1.38 -2.96 6.42
C PHE A 93 -1.68 -4.41 5.98
N SER A 94 -2.91 -4.68 5.54
CA SER A 94 -3.34 -5.97 5.00
C SER A 94 -2.53 -6.46 3.80
N GLU A 95 -1.97 -5.55 3.00
CA GLU A 95 -1.20 -5.89 1.81
C GLU A 95 0.28 -6.15 2.11
N ILE A 96 0.82 -5.52 3.16
CA ILE A 96 2.26 -5.57 3.51
C ILE A 96 2.55 -6.61 4.60
N ASP A 97 1.54 -7.04 5.36
CA ASP A 97 1.74 -8.00 6.44
C ASP A 97 2.33 -9.31 5.90
N ALA A 98 3.56 -9.61 6.35
CA ALA A 98 4.39 -10.71 5.86
C ALA A 98 3.80 -12.10 6.16
N ARG A 99 2.73 -12.16 6.95
CA ARG A 99 1.96 -13.38 7.24
C ARG A 99 1.04 -13.79 6.09
N TYR A 100 0.69 -12.87 5.18
CA TYR A 100 -0.11 -13.14 3.98
C TYR A 100 0.79 -13.38 2.76
N ARG A 101 1.77 -14.28 2.92
CA ARG A 101 2.70 -14.68 1.85
C ARG A 101 2.07 -15.72 0.93
#